data_AF-A0A6B3CZJ4-F1
#
_entry.id   AF-A0A6B3CZJ4-F1
#
_cell.length_a   1.000
_cell.length_b   1.000
_cell.length_c   1.000
_cell.angle_alpha   90.00
_cell.angle_beta   90.00
_cell.angle_gamma   90.00
#
_symmetry.space_group_name_H-M   'P 1'
#
loop_
_entity.id
_entity.type
_entity.pdbx_description
1 polymer ?
#
loop_
_entity_poly.entity_id
_entity_poly.type
_entity_poly.pdbx_seq_one_letter_code
_entity_poly.pdbx_strand_id
1 'polypeptide(L)' 'MLFEWLGAKHGDERLATVAKVIENGVADAIAGGTSTRDLGGSASTTEFTAAVIKAISTGQN' A
#
# COMPACT_ATOMS: atom_id res chain seq x y z
N MET A 1 -8.35 3.54 5.12
CA MET A 1 -7.21 4.52 5.13
C MET A 1 -7.65 6.00 5.13
N LEU A 2 -6.76 6.99 5.38
CA LEU A 2 -7.11 8.44 5.36
C LEU A 2 -7.84 8.88 4.08
N PHE A 3 -7.38 8.43 2.90
CA PHE A 3 -8.02 8.77 1.63
C PHE A 3 -9.44 8.20 1.49
N GLU A 4 -9.72 7.04 2.09
CA GLU A 4 -11.07 6.47 2.11
C GLU A 4 -12.03 7.37 2.90
N TRP A 5 -11.61 7.83 4.09
CA TRP A 5 -12.38 8.78 4.88
C TRP A 5 -12.58 10.10 4.13
N LEU A 6 -11.54 10.62 3.47
CA LEU A 6 -11.62 11.87 2.73
C LEU A 6 -12.56 11.74 1.51
N GLY A 7 -12.51 10.61 0.81
CA GLY A 7 -13.42 10.27 -0.28
C GLY A 7 -14.88 10.21 0.19
N ALA A 8 -15.15 9.52 1.30
CA ALA A 8 -16.49 9.47 1.88
C ALA A 8 -17.00 10.85 2.31
N LYS A 9 -16.13 11.68 2.91
CA LYS A 9 -16.47 13.04 3.37
C LYS A 9 -16.81 13.98 2.21
N HIS A 10 -16.12 13.87 1.09
CA HIS A 10 -16.25 14.80 -0.04
C HIS A 10 -16.99 14.23 -1.26
N GLY A 11 -17.44 12.97 -1.21
CA GLY A 11 -18.07 12.30 -2.33
C GLY A 11 -17.11 12.03 -3.50
N ASP A 12 -15.82 11.84 -3.22
CA ASP A 12 -14.79 11.61 -4.24
C ASP A 12 -14.36 10.13 -4.26
N GLU A 13 -14.91 9.38 -5.21
CA GLU A 13 -14.63 7.95 -5.40
C GLU A 13 -13.18 7.67 -5.83
N ARG A 14 -12.47 8.66 -6.40
CA ARG A 14 -11.07 8.50 -6.79
C ARG A 14 -10.19 8.32 -5.56
N LEU A 15 -10.49 9.03 -4.47
CA LEU A 15 -9.76 8.88 -3.20
C LEU A 15 -9.99 7.51 -2.57
N ALA A 16 -11.22 6.99 -2.61
CA ALA A 16 -11.52 5.63 -2.16
C ALA A 16 -10.79 4.57 -3.00
N THR A 17 -10.66 4.81 -4.31
CA THR A 17 -9.91 3.94 -5.22
C THR A 17 -8.41 3.95 -4.87
N VAL A 18 -7.82 5.13 -4.69
CA VAL A 18 -6.40 5.27 -4.30
C VAL A 18 -6.13 4.63 -2.95
N ALA A 19 -7.04 4.76 -1.98
CA ALA A 19 -6.91 4.10 -0.68
C ALA A 19 -6.74 2.58 -0.83
N LYS A 20 -7.59 1.94 -1.64
CA LYS A 20 -7.54 0.50 -1.92
C LYS A 20 -6.25 0.10 -2.63
N VAL A 21 -5.79 0.90 -3.60
CA VAL A 21 -4.52 0.64 -4.30
C VAL A 21 -3.34 0.64 -3.32
N ILE A 22 -3.30 1.58 -2.39
CA ILE A 22 -2.24 1.65 -1.37
C ILE A 22 -2.34 0.47 -0.40
N GLU A 23 -3.54 0.16 0.10
CA GLU A 23 -3.77 -0.96 1.03
C GLU A 23 -3.35 -2.30 0.41
N ASN A 24 -3.76 -2.54 -0.85
CA ASN A 24 -3.35 -3.73 -1.59
C ASN A 24 -1.85 -3.77 -1.83
N GLY A 25 -1.22 -2.67 -2.23
CA GLY A 25 0.23 -2.62 -2.43
C GLY A 25 1.04 -2.94 -1.18
N VAL A 26 0.56 -2.54 0.00
CA VAL A 26 1.17 -2.91 1.29
C VAL A 26 0.97 -4.41 1.57
N ALA A 27 -0.25 -4.92 1.39
CA ALA A 27 -0.55 -6.33 1.59
C ALA A 27 0.27 -7.23 0.66
N ASP A 28 0.39 -6.85 -0.62
CA ASP A 28 1.14 -7.57 -1.65
C ASP A 28 2.65 -7.57 -1.37
N ALA A 29 3.21 -6.46 -0.87
CA ALA A 29 4.62 -6.42 -0.47
C ALA A 29 4.92 -7.42 0.67
N ILE A 30 4.03 -7.49 1.66
CA ILE A 30 4.13 -8.43 2.77
C ILE A 30 3.93 -9.87 2.29
N ALA A 31 2.90 -10.14 1.49
CA ALA A 31 2.61 -11.47 0.93
C ALA A 31 3.73 -11.96 0.00
N GLY A 32 4.40 -11.03 -0.69
CA GLY A 32 5.61 -11.27 -1.49
C GLY A 32 6.89 -11.49 -0.66
N GLY A 33 6.80 -11.50 0.67
CA GLY A 33 7.91 -11.83 1.57
C GLY A 33 8.80 -10.66 1.97
N THR A 34 8.44 -9.42 1.63
CA THR A 34 9.18 -8.23 2.09
C THR A 34 8.45 -7.59 3.27
N SER A 35 9.03 -7.67 4.46
CA SER A 35 8.49 -7.01 5.66
C SER A 35 9.61 -6.46 6.55
N THR A 36 9.26 -5.50 7.40
CA THR A 36 10.16 -4.90 8.39
C THR A 36 10.34 -5.80 9.61
N ARG A 37 11.34 -5.49 10.46
CA ARG A 37 11.71 -6.33 11.61
C ARG A 37 10.61 -6.52 12.64
N ASP A 38 9.78 -5.51 12.86
CA ASP A 38 8.62 -5.56 13.76
C ASP A 38 7.54 -6.54 13.29
N LEU A 39 7.51 -6.84 11.98
CA LEU A 39 6.64 -7.84 11.37
C LEU A 39 7.36 -9.18 11.12
N GLY A 40 8.53 -9.39 11.74
CA GLY A 40 9.32 -10.62 11.62
C GLY A 40 10.19 -10.72 10.35
N GLY A 41 10.28 -9.66 9.55
CA GLY A 41 11.17 -9.60 8.40
C GLY A 41 12.53 -9.00 8.70
N SER A 42 13.28 -8.64 7.66
CA SER A 42 14.60 -8.03 7.78
C SER A 42 14.77 -6.73 7.00
N ALA A 43 13.74 -6.31 6.25
CA ALA A 43 13.82 -5.11 5.43
C ALA A 43 13.90 -3.85 6.29
N SER A 44 14.67 -2.88 5.82
CA SER A 44 14.59 -1.50 6.29
C SER A 44 13.28 -0.85 5.83
N THR A 45 12.92 0.27 6.46
CA THR A 45 11.77 1.08 6.03
C THR A 45 11.88 1.50 4.56
N THR A 46 13.09 1.84 4.10
CA THR A 46 13.35 2.24 2.70
C THR A 46 13.12 1.07 1.73
N GLU A 47 13.64 -0.12 2.06
CA GLU A 47 13.46 -1.31 1.22
C GLU A 47 11.99 -1.75 1.16
N PHE A 48 11.30 -1.72 2.31
CA PHE A 48 9.88 -2.03 2.36
C PHE A 48 9.07 -1.03 1.53
N THR A 49 9.37 0.28 1.63
CA THR A 49 8.73 1.31 0.81
C THR A 49 8.94 1.06 -0.69
N ALA A 50 10.15 0.67 -1.10
CA ALA A 50 10.43 0.34 -2.50
C ALA A 50 9.62 -0.87 -2.99
N ALA A 51 9.44 -1.89 -2.14
CA ALA A 51 8.62 -3.06 -2.45
C ALA A 51 7.13 -2.68 -2.62
N VAL A 52 6.59 -1.81 -1.76
CA VAL A 52 5.22 -1.29 -1.87
C VAL A 52 5.03 -0.50 -3.17
N ILE A 53 5.96 0.40 -3.52
CA ILE A 53 5.91 1.17 -4.78
C ILE A 53 5.91 0.22 -5.99
N LYS A 54 6.74 -0.83 -5.95
CA LYS A 54 6.81 -1.85 -7.01
C LYS A 54 5.48 -2.61 -7.14
N ALA A 55 4.89 -3.03 -6.02
CA ALA A 55 3.60 -3.73 -6.02
C ALA A 55 2.49 -2.86 -6.64
N ILE A 56 2.40 -1.60 -6.20
CA ILE A 56 1.44 -0.63 -6.75
C ILE A 56 1.63 -0.46 -8.27
N SER A 57 2.87 -0.27 -8.72
CA SER A 57 3.17 -0.01 -10.15
C SER A 57 2.90 -1.22 -11.05
N THR A 58 2.93 -2.44 -10.51
CA THR A 58 2.71 -3.68 -11.28
C THR A 58 1.22 -4.01 -11.41
N GLY A 59 0.38 -3.57 -10.46
CA GLY A 59 -1.07 -3.81 -10.45
C GLY A 59 -1.91 -2.80 -11.24
N GLN A 60 -1.30 -1.85 -11.96
CA GLN A 60 -2.02 -0.83 -12.75
C GLN A 60 -2.35 -1.25 -14.20
N ASN A 61 -2.30 -2.54 -14.52
CA ASN A 61 -2.66 -3.06 -15.85
C ASN A 61 -4.17 -3.26 -16.03
#